data_AF-A0AAJ7P934-F1
#
_entry.id   AF-A0AAJ7P934-F1
#
_cell.length_a   1.000
_cell.length_b   1.000
_cell.length_c   1.000
_cell.angle_alpha   90.00
_cell.angle_beta   90.00
_cell.angle_gamma   90.00
#
_symmetry.space_group_name_H-M   'P 1'
#
loop_
_entity.id
_entity.type
_entity.pdbx_description
1 polymer ?
#
loop_
_entity_poly.entity_id
_entity_poly.type
_entity_poly.pdbx_seq_one_letter_code
_entity_poly.pdbx_strand_id
1 'polypeptide(L)'
;MKKAAEGLRVLFPSMVYVICLAHAVHRVCEDIRKLSPETDAFVASVKEVFLKAPSRIQCFGDLAPDLALPPRPVVTRWGSWLAAVCYHARNFEKIEEVLNSLHCEEAVCVSKSQELLESPV
;
A
#
# COMPACT_ATOMS: atom_id res chain seq x y z
N MET A 1 -22.62 -4.91 8.22
CA MET A 1 -22.94 -6.15 8.98
C MET A 1 -24.06 -5.93 9.99
N LYS A 2 -24.11 -4.82 10.75
CA LYS A 2 -25.20 -4.54 11.72
C LYS A 2 -26.61 -4.64 11.12
N LYS A 3 -26.88 -3.94 10.00
CA LYS A 3 -28.19 -4.01 9.30
C LYS A 3 -28.60 -5.44 8.89
N ALA A 4 -27.62 -6.25 8.46
CA ALA A 4 -27.88 -7.65 8.11
C ALA A 4 -28.21 -8.49 9.35
N ALA A 5 -27.50 -8.27 10.47
CA ALA A 5 -27.78 -8.93 11.73
C ALA A 5 -29.17 -8.56 12.29
N GLU A 6 -29.61 -7.32 12.11
CA GLU A 6 -30.97 -6.87 12.47
C GLU A 6 -32.04 -7.65 11.66
N GLY A 7 -31.82 -7.86 10.36
CA GLY A 7 -32.72 -8.69 9.55
C GLY A 7 -32.72 -10.16 9.97
N LEU A 8 -31.56 -10.72 10.30
CA LEU A 8 -31.44 -12.12 10.72
C LEU A 8 -32.06 -12.41 12.09
N ARG A 9 -32.20 -11.41 12.96
CA ARG A 9 -32.86 -11.57 14.26
C ARG A 9 -34.33 -12.00 14.17
N VAL A 10 -35.01 -11.72 13.05
CA VAL A 10 -36.37 -12.21 12.82
C VAL A 10 -36.41 -13.74 12.77
N LEU A 11 -35.40 -14.35 12.13
CA LEU A 11 -35.27 -15.80 12.01
C LEU A 11 -34.56 -16.44 13.21
N PHE A 12 -33.68 -15.68 13.87
CA PHE A 12 -32.87 -16.15 15.00
C PHE A 12 -33.00 -15.18 16.20
N PRO A 13 -34.10 -15.25 16.98
CA PRO A 13 -34.41 -14.26 18.03
C PRO A 13 -33.35 -14.18 19.14
N SER A 14 -32.68 -15.28 19.46
CA SER A 14 -31.64 -15.36 20.50
C SER A 14 -30.22 -15.06 19.98
N MET A 15 -30.07 -14.61 18.74
CA MET A 15 -28.75 -14.29 18.17
C MET A 15 -28.10 -13.11 18.89
N VAL A 16 -26.85 -13.32 19.32
CA VAL A 16 -25.95 -12.26 19.81
C VAL A 16 -25.06 -11.80 18.67
N TYR A 17 -25.15 -10.51 18.33
CA TYR A 17 -24.30 -9.90 17.31
C TYR A 17 -23.06 -9.29 17.94
N VAL A 18 -21.88 -9.71 17.46
CA VAL A 18 -20.58 -9.17 17.88
C VAL A 18 -19.88 -8.56 16.68
N ILE A 19 -19.30 -7.37 16.87
CA ILE A 19 -18.45 -6.73 15.87
C ILE A 19 -17.00 -7.12 16.15
N CYS A 20 -16.31 -7.67 15.15
CA CYS A 20 -14.87 -7.87 15.23
C CYS A 20 -14.17 -6.49 15.19
N LEU A 21 -13.56 -6.09 16.29
CA LEU A 21 -12.83 -4.82 16.38
C LEU A 21 -11.76 -4.69 15.31
N ALA A 22 -11.06 -5.78 15.01
CA ALA A 22 -10.03 -5.80 13.98
C ALA A 22 -10.59 -5.52 12.57
N HIS A 23 -11.82 -5.98 12.26
CA HIS A 23 -12.52 -5.60 11.03
C HIS A 23 -12.88 -4.10 11.04
N ALA A 24 -13.30 -3.55 12.18
CA ALA A 24 -13.60 -2.12 12.29
C ALA A 24 -12.34 -1.27 12.05
N VAL A 25 -11.21 -1.64 12.65
CA VAL A 25 -9.90 -0.99 12.41
C VAL A 25 -9.50 -1.06 10.94
N HIS A 26 -9.64 -2.23 10.30
CA HIS A 26 -9.32 -2.36 8.87
C HIS A 26 -10.15 -1.40 8.00
N ARG A 27 -11.44 -1.21 8.28
CA ARG A 27 -12.26 -0.23 7.55
C ARG A 27 -11.75 1.19 7.69
N VAL A 28 -11.31 1.58 8.89
CA VAL A 28 -10.68 2.89 9.11
C VAL A 28 -9.42 3.02 8.26
N CYS A 29 -8.57 1.99 8.22
CA CYS A 29 -7.38 2.01 7.36
C CYS A 29 -7.71 2.13 5.87
N GLU A 30 -8.76 1.44 5.40
CA GLU A 30 -9.23 1.56 4.01
C GLU A 30 -9.77 2.96 3.70
N ASP A 31 -10.44 3.60 4.66
CA ASP A 31 -10.94 4.96 4.46
C ASP A 31 -9.78 5.97 4.47
N ILE A 32 -8.76 5.81 5.31
CA ILE A 32 -7.52 6.60 5.24
C ILE A 32 -6.88 6.47 3.86
N ARG A 33 -6.74 5.24 3.35
CA ARG A 33 -6.20 5.00 2.00
C ARG A 33 -6.97 5.74 0.91
N LYS A 34 -8.31 5.68 0.94
CA LYS A 34 -9.17 6.38 -0.04
C LYS A 34 -9.04 7.89 0.04
N LEU A 35 -8.77 8.44 1.22
CA LEU A 35 -8.53 9.87 1.43
C LEU A 35 -7.15 10.32 0.93
N SER A 36 -6.26 9.39 0.57
CA SER A 36 -4.89 9.66 0.09
C SER A 36 -4.64 9.01 -1.28
N PRO A 37 -5.36 9.42 -2.34
CA PRO A 37 -5.30 8.76 -3.65
C PRO A 37 -3.92 8.83 -4.32
N GLU A 38 -3.18 9.92 -4.17
CA GLU A 38 -1.83 10.06 -4.72
C GLU A 38 -0.83 9.15 -4.01
N THR A 39 -0.87 9.12 -2.68
CA THR A 39 -0.06 8.19 -1.88
C THR A 39 -0.40 6.73 -2.21
N ASP A 40 -1.68 6.40 -2.38
CA ASP A 40 -2.11 5.06 -2.78
C ASP A 40 -1.56 4.70 -4.18
N ALA A 41 -1.64 5.63 -5.12
CA ALA A 41 -1.10 5.45 -6.46
C ALA A 41 0.44 5.27 -6.45
N PHE A 42 1.15 6.02 -5.61
CA PHE A 42 2.60 5.93 -5.46
C PHE A 42 3.02 4.58 -4.88
N VAL A 43 2.42 4.17 -3.75
CA VAL A 43 2.73 2.89 -3.12
C VAL A 43 2.41 1.73 -4.09
N ALA A 44 1.32 1.83 -4.84
CA ALA A 44 0.97 0.85 -5.85
C ALA A 44 1.98 0.82 -7.02
N SER A 45 2.41 1.97 -7.55
CA SER A 45 3.38 2.01 -8.65
C SER A 45 4.75 1.48 -8.21
N VAL A 46 5.24 1.88 -7.04
CA VAL A 46 6.54 1.42 -6.51
C VAL A 46 6.54 -0.08 -6.25
N LYS A 47 5.42 -0.64 -5.77
CA LYS A 47 5.25 -2.10 -5.67
C LYS A 47 5.47 -2.78 -7.03
N GLU A 48 4.88 -2.26 -8.10
CA GLU A 48 5.00 -2.81 -9.44
C GLU A 48 6.40 -2.61 -10.05
N VAL A 49 7.13 -1.55 -9.66
CA VAL A 49 8.54 -1.38 -10.03
C VAL A 49 9.34 -2.62 -9.62
N PHE A 50 9.21 -3.11 -8.38
CA PHE A 50 10.00 -4.26 -7.92
C PHE A 50 9.32 -5.61 -8.13
N LEU A 51 8.14 -5.66 -8.76
CA LEU A 51 7.42 -6.91 -8.98
C LEU A 51 8.03 -7.69 -10.14
N LYS A 52 8.61 -8.86 -9.84
CA LYS A 52 9.21 -9.78 -10.84
C LYS A 52 10.30 -9.12 -11.71
N ALA A 53 11.06 -8.18 -11.14
CA ALA A 53 12.10 -7.45 -11.85
C ALA A 53 13.47 -7.58 -11.14
N PRO A 54 14.22 -8.66 -11.41
CA PRO A 54 15.49 -8.91 -10.73
C PRO A 54 16.52 -7.79 -10.89
N SER A 55 16.62 -7.17 -12.07
CA SER A 55 17.54 -6.06 -12.33
C SER A 55 17.26 -4.85 -11.42
N ARG A 56 15.99 -4.49 -11.24
CA ARG A 56 15.58 -3.36 -10.39
C ARG A 56 15.70 -3.69 -8.91
N ILE A 57 15.48 -4.95 -8.52
CA ILE A 57 15.77 -5.43 -7.17
C ILE A 57 17.27 -5.35 -6.88
N GLN A 58 18.13 -5.71 -7.84
CA GLN A 58 19.57 -5.61 -7.70
C GLN A 58 19.99 -4.14 -7.55
N CYS A 59 19.51 -3.26 -8.43
CA CYS A 59 19.75 -1.81 -8.35
C CYS A 59 19.33 -1.23 -6.99
N PHE A 60 18.18 -1.65 -6.45
CA PHE A 60 17.76 -1.28 -5.10
C PHE A 60 18.78 -1.74 -4.05
N GLY A 61 19.25 -2.99 -4.12
CA GLY A 61 20.22 -3.53 -3.19
C GLY A 61 21.59 -2.84 -3.27
N ASP A 62 21.99 -2.36 -4.45
CA ASP A 62 23.25 -1.66 -4.65
C ASP A 62 23.21 -0.23 -4.07
N LEU A 63 22.08 0.48 -4.21
CA LEU A 63 21.89 1.85 -3.74
C LEU A 63 21.42 1.96 -2.28
N ALA A 64 20.72 0.93 -1.80
CA ALA A 64 20.12 0.87 -0.48
C ALA A 64 20.41 -0.49 0.22
N PRO A 65 21.69 -0.87 0.42
CA PRO A 65 22.07 -2.20 0.92
C PRO A 65 21.54 -2.51 2.32
N ASP A 66 21.34 -1.47 3.15
CA ASP A 66 20.84 -1.61 4.53
C ASP A 66 19.31 -1.62 4.63
N LEU A 67 18.60 -1.44 3.50
CA LEU A 67 17.14 -1.44 3.47
C LEU A 67 16.59 -2.76 2.93
N ALA A 68 15.55 -3.25 3.59
CA ALA A 68 14.72 -4.31 3.02
C ALA A 68 13.89 -3.76 1.84
N LEU A 69 13.57 -4.60 0.87
CA LEU A 69 12.67 -4.19 -0.22
C LEU A 69 11.34 -3.63 0.32
N PRO A 70 10.74 -2.65 -0.37
CA PRO A 70 9.49 -2.05 0.06
C PRO A 70 8.39 -3.11 0.32
N PRO A 71 7.62 -2.97 1.41
CA PRO A 71 6.52 -3.90 1.71
C PRO A 71 5.50 -3.88 0.59
N ARG A 72 5.01 -5.06 0.19
CA ARG A 72 3.96 -5.15 -0.82
C ARG A 72 2.60 -5.07 -0.13
N PRO A 73 1.81 -4.00 -0.36
CA PRO A 73 0.44 -3.97 0.14
C PRO A 73 -0.38 -5.12 -0.48
N VAL A 74 -1.14 -5.80 0.38
CA VAL A 74 -2.05 -6.88 0.03
C VAL A 74 -3.44 -6.47 0.49
N VAL A 75 -4.37 -6.31 -0.45
CA VAL A 75 -5.73 -5.81 -0.21
C VAL A 75 -6.46 -6.63 0.86
N THR A 76 -6.26 -7.96 0.88
CA THR A 76 -6.91 -8.85 1.84
C THR A 76 -6.25 -8.90 3.21
N ARG A 77 -5.05 -8.31 3.38
CA ARG A 77 -4.29 -8.35 4.64
C ARG A 77 -4.29 -6.98 5.32
N TRP A 78 -4.95 -6.92 6.47
CA TRP A 78 -5.16 -5.70 7.24
C TRP A 78 -3.84 -4.99 7.58
N GLY A 79 -3.82 -3.66 7.40
CA GLY A 79 -2.68 -2.81 7.78
C GLY A 79 -1.46 -2.90 6.86
N SER A 80 -1.44 -3.78 5.86
CA SER A 80 -0.30 -3.91 4.93
C SER A 80 -0.03 -2.62 4.14
N TRP A 81 -1.08 -1.89 3.78
CA TRP A 81 -0.96 -0.58 3.13
C TRP A 81 -0.32 0.46 4.05
N LEU A 82 -0.78 0.58 5.30
CA LEU A 82 -0.18 1.52 6.28
C LEU A 82 1.30 1.19 6.53
N ALA A 83 1.64 -0.10 6.64
CA ALA A 83 3.02 -0.51 6.80
C ALA A 83 3.90 -0.09 5.62
N ALA A 84 3.38 -0.23 4.38
CA ALA A 84 4.07 0.22 3.17
C ALA A 84 4.24 1.75 3.15
N VAL A 85 3.18 2.51 3.44
CA VAL A 85 3.24 3.98 3.53
C VAL A 85 4.26 4.42 4.58
N CYS A 86 4.23 3.85 5.79
CA CYS A 86 5.20 4.19 6.83
C CYS A 86 6.63 3.80 6.45
N TYR A 87 6.82 2.73 5.69
CA TYR A 87 8.13 2.37 5.15
C TYR A 87 8.62 3.43 4.15
N HIS A 88 7.78 3.84 3.20
CA HIS A 88 8.15 4.86 2.22
C HIS A 88 8.43 6.21 2.88
N ALA A 89 7.59 6.64 3.81
CA ALA A 89 7.79 7.91 4.53
C ALA A 89 9.11 7.95 5.32
N ARG A 90 9.54 6.84 5.91
CA ARG A 90 10.80 6.77 6.66
C ARG A 90 12.05 6.71 5.77
N ASN A 91 11.91 6.27 4.53
CA ASN A 91 13.02 6.03 3.61
C ASN A 91 12.86 6.84 2.31
N PHE A 92 12.13 7.96 2.35
CA PHE A 92 11.65 8.65 1.16
C PHE A 92 12.81 9.05 0.23
N GLU A 93 13.82 9.73 0.78
CA GLU A 93 15.00 10.18 0.02
C GLU A 93 15.71 9.02 -0.70
N LYS A 94 15.86 7.89 0.00
CA LYS A 94 16.52 6.71 -0.57
C LYS A 94 15.66 6.03 -1.64
N ILE A 95 14.34 6.02 -1.46
CA ILE A 95 13.40 5.49 -2.46
C ILE A 95 13.40 6.39 -3.70
N GLU A 96 13.38 7.70 -3.51
CA GLU A 96 13.47 8.68 -4.58
C GLU A 96 14.78 8.50 -5.38
N GLU A 97 15.92 8.37 -4.71
CA GLU A 97 17.21 8.09 -5.35
C GLU A 97 17.16 6.83 -6.24
N VAL A 98 16.63 5.71 -5.71
CA VAL A 98 16.50 4.47 -6.47
C VAL A 98 15.53 4.63 -7.65
N LEU A 99 14.41 5.33 -7.47
CA LEU A 99 13.46 5.52 -8.56
C LEU A 99 14.03 6.39 -9.67
N ASN A 100 14.78 7.44 -9.32
CA ASN A 100 15.42 8.34 -10.28
C ASN A 100 16.63 7.70 -10.99
N SER A 101 17.23 6.63 -10.44
CA SER A 101 18.27 5.87 -11.13
C SER A 101 17.74 4.92 -12.21
N LEU A 102 16.42 4.70 -12.28
CA LEU A 102 15.78 3.83 -13.27
C LEU A 102 15.37 4.61 -14.52
N HIS A 103 15.51 4.02 -15.71
CA HIS A 103 15.08 4.67 -16.95
C HIS A 103 13.55 4.62 -17.08
N CYS A 104 12.91 5.77 -17.31
CA CYS A 104 11.45 5.89 -17.41
C CYS A 104 10.83 5.03 -18.53
N GLU A 105 11.60 4.73 -19.58
CA GLU A 105 11.16 3.90 -20.72
C GLU A 105 11.16 2.39 -20.42
N GLU A 106 11.78 1.93 -19.33
CA GLU A 106 11.85 0.50 -19.00
C GLU A 106 10.50 -0.12 -18.67
N ALA A 107 9.62 0.63 -18.01
CA ALA A 107 8.28 0.19 -17.64
C ALA A 107 7.37 1.35 -17.25
N VAL A 108 6.08 1.21 -17.56
CA VAL A 108 5.03 2.19 -17.18
C VAL A 108 4.97 2.43 -15.67
N CYS A 109 5.30 1.43 -14.84
CA CYS A 109 5.34 1.62 -13.39
C CYS A 109 6.48 2.53 -12.94
N VAL A 110 7.62 2.55 -13.65
CA VAL A 110 8.77 3.41 -13.36
C VAL A 110 8.41 4.85 -13.69
N SER A 111 7.98 5.14 -14.92
CA SER A 111 7.58 6.49 -15.32
C SER A 111 6.48 7.04 -14.39
N LYS A 112 5.45 6.25 -14.11
CA LYS A 112 4.37 6.64 -13.20
C LYS A 112 4.87 6.91 -11.77
N SER A 113 5.82 6.13 -11.27
CA SER A 113 6.37 6.36 -9.93
C SER A 113 7.20 7.65 -9.86
N GLN A 114 7.92 7.99 -10.93
CA GLN A 114 8.70 9.22 -11.06
C GLN A 114 7.79 10.44 -11.18
N GLU A 115 6.75 10.39 -12.02
CA GLU A 115 5.73 11.45 -12.13
C GLU A 115 5.07 11.76 -10.78
N LEU A 116 4.81 10.73 -9.96
CA LEU A 116 4.20 10.88 -8.64
C LEU A 116 5.18 11.44 -7.58
N LEU A 117 6.48 11.42 -7.81
CA LEU A 117 7.47 12.12 -6.97
C LEU A 117 7.48 13.63 -7.25
N GLU A 118 7.24 14.02 -8.50
CA GLU A 118 7.25 15.41 -8.96
C GLU A 118 5.94 16.17 -8.64
N SER A 119 4.89 15.46 -8.20
CA SER A 119 3.61 16.08 -7.84
C SER A 119 3.80 17.05 -6.67
N PRO A 120 3.47 18.35 -6.80
CA PRO A 120 3.62 19.31 -5.73
C PRO A 120 2.69 18.97 -4.56
N VAL A 121 3.27 18.87 -3.35
CA VAL A 121 2.56 18.76 -2.07
C VAL A 121 1.75 20.02 -1.77
#